data_AF-A0A9W7GHS0-F1
#
_entry.id   AF-A0A9W7GHS0-F1
#
_cell.length_a   1.000
_cell.length_b   1.000
_cell.length_c   1.000
_cell.angle_alpha   90.00
_cell.angle_beta   90.00
_cell.angle_gamma   90.00
#
_symmetry.space_group_name_H-M   'P 1'
#
loop_
_entity.id
_entity.type
_entity.pdbx_description
1 polymer ?
#
loop_
_entity_poly.entity_id
_entity_poly.type
_entity_poly.pdbx_seq_one_letter_code
_entity_poly.pdbx_strand_id
1 'polypeptide(L)'
;MPSIMTHRKLTTTTTTTRSPQKNIGDRRYMGLLDMVTGKLQDRKERQETDKFKEEMDKMLTSKSFTLKTFISDIDSSLSSWQVKMSGVTGGSKEVNALKDMKGTLEAIHEVVGNKSLTKLERREKLMITAKSGKGMPEINEVIESFRRMKTMHSWMKGRKARGDRMPSNQDEAQEMMMNDMKKGLVGGGEEKSMMDKVKRRSMRRAGRS
;
A
#
# COMPACT_ATOMS: atom_id res chain seq x y z
N MET A 1 -32.90 -28.48 -62.78
CA MET A 1 -33.25 -29.35 -61.64
C MET A 1 -32.03 -29.41 -60.71
N PRO A 2 -32.13 -28.90 -59.46
CA PRO A 2 -30.98 -28.64 -58.60
C PRO A 2 -30.53 -29.83 -57.75
N SER A 3 -29.25 -29.76 -57.39
CA SER A 3 -28.44 -30.61 -56.52
C SER A 3 -28.91 -30.59 -55.06
N ILE A 4 -28.84 -31.73 -54.36
CA ILE A 4 -29.09 -31.83 -52.91
C ILE A 4 -27.85 -32.39 -52.21
N MET A 5 -27.32 -31.56 -51.32
CA MET A 5 -26.07 -31.71 -50.56
C MET A 5 -26.20 -32.72 -49.42
N THR A 6 -25.13 -33.48 -49.21
CA THR A 6 -24.87 -34.34 -48.06
C THR A 6 -24.54 -33.51 -46.81
N HIS A 7 -25.34 -33.64 -45.74
CA HIS A 7 -25.06 -33.00 -44.46
C HIS A 7 -24.18 -33.87 -43.55
N ARG A 8 -22.97 -33.37 -43.28
CA ARG A 8 -22.02 -33.85 -42.27
C ARG A 8 -22.49 -33.42 -40.88
N LYS A 9 -22.71 -34.36 -39.96
CA LYS A 9 -23.01 -34.08 -38.54
C LYS A 9 -21.73 -33.59 -37.84
N LEU A 10 -21.73 -32.35 -37.35
CA LEU A 10 -20.67 -31.80 -36.51
C LEU A 10 -21.02 -32.04 -35.04
N THR A 11 -20.20 -32.81 -34.34
CA THR A 11 -20.22 -32.96 -32.88
C THR A 11 -19.71 -31.68 -32.23
N THR A 12 -20.58 -30.98 -31.50
CA THR A 12 -20.24 -29.75 -30.75
C THR A 12 -19.59 -30.12 -29.42
N THR A 13 -18.27 -30.09 -29.34
CA THR A 13 -17.54 -30.11 -28.07
C THR A 13 -17.64 -28.73 -27.42
N THR A 14 -18.38 -28.64 -26.32
CA THR A 14 -18.50 -27.44 -25.51
C THR A 14 -17.20 -27.19 -24.73
N THR A 15 -16.27 -26.47 -25.34
CA THR A 15 -15.08 -25.95 -24.66
C THR A 15 -15.52 -24.91 -23.63
N THR A 16 -15.64 -25.33 -22.37
CA THR A 16 -15.75 -24.42 -21.23
C THR A 16 -14.42 -23.72 -21.07
N THR A 17 -14.32 -22.52 -21.66
CA THR A 17 -13.19 -21.60 -21.46
C THR A 17 -13.23 -21.11 -20.03
N ARG A 18 -12.56 -21.87 -19.15
CA ARG A 18 -12.22 -21.50 -17.78
C ARG A 18 -11.38 -20.22 -17.86
N SER A 19 -11.99 -19.10 -17.51
CA SER A 19 -11.33 -17.81 -17.41
C SER A 19 -10.09 -17.94 -16.52
N PRO A 20 -8.95 -17.32 -16.88
CA PRO A 20 -7.76 -17.38 -16.06
C PRO A 20 -8.05 -16.73 -14.70
N GLN A 21 -7.93 -17.53 -13.64
CA GLN A 21 -7.92 -17.02 -12.27
C GLN A 21 -6.79 -15.99 -12.18
N LYS A 22 -7.15 -14.72 -11.96
CA LYS A 22 -6.19 -13.66 -11.64
C LYS A 22 -5.35 -14.13 -10.45
N ASN A 23 -4.08 -14.37 -10.70
CA ASN A 23 -3.08 -14.66 -9.68
C ASN A 23 -3.15 -13.60 -8.58
N ILE A 24 -3.47 -14.02 -7.35
CA ILE A 24 -3.45 -13.20 -6.12
C ILE A 24 -2.00 -13.01 -5.62
N GLY A 25 -1.01 -13.05 -6.52
CA GLY A 25 0.41 -13.02 -6.21
C GLY A 25 1.05 -11.63 -6.31
N ASP A 26 0.42 -10.68 -7.00
CA ASP A 26 1.06 -9.42 -7.34
C ASP A 26 0.57 -8.30 -6.41
N ARG A 27 0.79 -8.47 -5.09
CA ARG A 27 0.71 -7.35 -4.14
C ARG A 27 1.98 -6.50 -4.27
N ARG A 28 2.21 -5.93 -5.46
CA ARG A 28 3.25 -4.90 -5.62
C ARG A 28 2.90 -3.77 -4.68
N TYR A 29 3.85 -3.44 -3.81
CA TYR A 29 3.74 -2.28 -2.94
C TYR A 29 3.81 -1.05 -3.84
N MET A 30 2.65 -0.61 -4.31
CA MET A 30 2.48 0.70 -4.98
C MET A 30 2.81 1.78 -3.95
N GLY A 31 4.10 2.10 -3.82
CA GLY A 31 4.58 3.30 -3.15
C GLY A 31 4.29 4.51 -4.04
N LEU A 32 4.26 5.71 -3.45
CA LEU A 32 4.16 6.96 -4.19
C LEU A 32 5.25 7.10 -5.27
N LEU A 33 6.36 6.36 -5.14
CA LEU A 33 7.48 6.31 -6.08
C LEU A 33 7.21 5.45 -7.32
N ASP A 34 6.38 4.40 -7.22
CA ASP A 34 6.05 3.50 -8.35
C ASP A 34 5.15 4.18 -9.40
N MET A 35 4.56 5.32 -9.02
CA MET A 35 3.65 6.08 -9.88
C MET A 35 4.38 7.08 -10.81
N VAL A 36 5.70 7.27 -10.69
CA VAL A 36 6.46 8.33 -11.42
C VAL A 36 7.45 7.76 -12.46
N THR A 37 7.49 6.45 -12.66
CA THR A 37 8.67 5.78 -13.20
C THR A 37 8.49 5.32 -14.66
N GLY A 38 8.38 6.28 -15.60
CA GLY A 38 8.39 6.05 -17.05
C GLY A 38 9.79 5.83 -17.67
N LYS A 39 9.95 4.70 -18.37
CA LYS A 39 10.96 4.25 -19.35
C LYS A 39 12.23 5.11 -19.57
N LEU A 40 13.37 4.69 -18.98
CA LEU A 40 14.78 4.78 -19.46
C LEU A 40 15.70 4.14 -18.39
N GLN A 41 16.17 2.90 -18.59
CA GLN A 41 16.57 1.98 -17.50
C GLN A 41 17.77 2.47 -16.64
N ASP A 42 18.92 2.81 -17.22
CA ASP A 42 20.16 2.93 -16.41
C ASP A 42 20.37 4.26 -15.67
N ARG A 43 19.93 5.40 -16.25
CA ARG A 43 19.98 6.70 -15.55
C ARG A 43 18.89 6.82 -14.47
N LYS A 44 17.78 6.11 -14.68
CA LYS A 44 16.63 6.13 -13.79
C LYS A 44 16.89 5.28 -12.56
N GLU A 45 17.56 4.14 -12.68
CA GLU A 45 17.95 3.32 -11.53
C GLU A 45 18.80 4.11 -10.51
N ARG A 46 19.80 4.87 -10.96
CA ARG A 46 20.60 5.71 -10.04
C ARG A 46 19.74 6.79 -9.36
N GLN A 47 18.90 7.49 -10.13
CA GLN A 47 17.99 8.49 -9.58
C GLN A 47 16.96 7.89 -8.61
N GLU A 48 16.48 6.67 -8.89
CA GLU A 48 15.57 5.93 -8.03
C GLU A 48 16.27 5.51 -6.73
N THR A 49 17.53 5.06 -6.78
CA THR A 49 18.29 4.74 -5.57
C THR A 49 18.57 5.96 -4.70
N ASP A 50 18.86 7.12 -5.29
CA ASP A 50 19.12 8.35 -4.54
C ASP A 50 17.83 8.90 -3.92
N LYS A 51 16.73 8.93 -4.69
CA LYS A 51 15.40 9.27 -4.17
C LYS A 51 14.94 8.31 -3.06
N PHE A 52 15.24 7.02 -3.21
CA PHE A 52 14.93 6.03 -2.20
C PHE A 52 15.71 6.29 -0.90
N LYS A 53 17.00 6.65 -0.99
CA LYS A 53 17.80 7.02 0.20
C LYS A 53 17.27 8.27 0.88
N GLU A 54 16.92 9.32 0.13
CA GLU A 54 16.34 10.54 0.67
C GLU A 54 15.02 10.25 1.41
N GLU A 55 14.13 9.48 0.78
CA GLU A 55 12.85 9.12 1.38
C GLU A 55 13.04 8.20 2.59
N MET A 56 13.98 7.27 2.54
CA MET A 56 14.37 6.43 3.67
C MET A 56 14.87 7.26 4.84
N ASP A 57 15.74 8.25 4.61
CA ASP A 57 16.28 9.09 5.69
C ASP A 57 15.19 9.97 6.31
N LYS A 58 14.28 10.51 5.48
CA LYS A 58 13.08 11.23 5.95
C LYS A 58 12.18 10.34 6.81
N MET A 59 11.95 9.09 6.38
CA MET A 59 11.18 8.11 7.16
C MET A 59 11.85 7.78 8.49
N LEU A 60 13.18 7.60 8.51
CA LEU A 60 13.92 7.30 9.74
C LEU A 60 13.96 8.49 10.71
N THR A 61 13.99 9.72 10.20
CA THR A 61 14.02 10.95 11.00
C THR A 61 12.66 11.25 11.61
N SER A 62 11.57 10.95 10.90
CA SER A 62 10.22 11.19 11.42
C SER A 62 9.88 10.29 12.62
N LYS A 63 9.39 10.90 13.72
CA LYS A 63 9.08 10.17 14.96
C LYS A 63 7.92 9.19 14.80
N SER A 64 6.88 9.58 14.07
CA SER A 64 5.66 8.81 13.89
C SER A 64 5.04 9.04 12.51
N PHE A 65 4.58 7.98 11.87
CA PHE A 65 3.80 8.05 10.64
C PHE A 65 2.29 8.07 10.94
N THR A 66 1.64 9.19 10.62
CA THR A 66 0.21 9.46 10.86
C THR A 66 -0.50 9.83 9.56
N LEU A 67 -1.83 9.87 9.55
CA LEU A 67 -2.59 10.32 8.38
C LEU A 67 -2.17 11.73 7.94
N LYS A 68 -1.95 12.64 8.90
CA LYS A 68 -1.52 14.01 8.61
C LYS A 68 -0.15 14.07 7.95
N THR A 69 0.81 13.27 8.41
CA THR A 69 2.13 13.21 7.76
C THR A 69 2.02 12.66 6.35
N PHE A 70 1.19 11.64 6.14
CA PHE A 70 0.98 11.07 4.81
C PHE A 70 0.32 12.06 3.84
N ILE A 71 -0.68 12.84 4.29
CA ILE A 71 -1.27 13.93 3.50
C ILE A 71 -0.21 14.97 3.15
N SER A 72 0.63 15.36 4.11
CA SER A 72 1.74 16.31 3.88
C SER A 72 2.79 15.78 2.91
N ASP A 73 3.06 14.48 2.92
CA ASP A 73 4.00 13.84 2.00
C ASP A 73 3.45 13.88 0.58
N ILE A 74 2.17 13.56 0.38
CA ILE A 74 1.50 13.68 -0.93
C ILE A 74 1.48 15.13 -1.40
N ASP A 75 1.21 16.09 -0.52
CA ASP A 75 1.21 17.51 -0.86
C ASP A 75 2.60 17.99 -1.30
N SER A 76 3.64 17.53 -0.60
CA SER A 76 5.04 17.80 -0.98
C SER A 76 5.36 17.22 -2.37
N SER A 77 4.94 15.97 -2.65
CA SER A 77 5.10 15.36 -3.97
C SER A 77 4.38 16.14 -5.07
N LEU A 78 3.15 16.60 -4.83
CA LEU A 78 2.37 17.43 -5.77
C LEU A 78 3.01 18.82 -5.99
N SER A 79 3.65 19.37 -4.96
CA SER A 79 4.30 20.69 -5.03
C SER A 79 5.70 20.68 -5.66
N SER A 80 6.28 19.49 -5.87
CA SER A 80 7.65 19.32 -6.38
C SER A 80 7.82 19.98 -7.75
N TRP A 81 8.95 20.68 -7.92
CA TRP A 81 9.26 21.47 -9.12
C TRP A 81 9.24 20.64 -10.41
N GLN A 82 9.45 19.32 -10.33
CA GLN A 82 9.38 18.38 -11.45
C GLN A 82 7.95 18.23 -12.02
N VAL A 83 6.93 18.27 -11.16
CA VAL A 83 5.51 18.35 -11.58
C VAL A 83 5.21 19.73 -12.19
N LYS A 84 5.88 20.78 -11.73
CA LYS A 84 5.72 22.15 -12.25
C LYS A 84 6.48 22.43 -13.56
N MET A 85 7.62 21.79 -13.79
CA MET A 85 8.51 22.05 -14.94
C MET A 85 8.29 21.13 -16.14
N SER A 86 7.63 19.97 -15.97
CA SER A 86 7.45 19.00 -17.06
C SER A 86 6.47 19.45 -18.16
N GLY A 87 5.90 20.66 -18.10
CA GLY A 87 4.86 21.10 -19.04
C GLY A 87 3.58 20.25 -18.98
N VAL A 88 3.55 19.26 -18.08
CA VAL A 88 2.40 18.43 -17.73
C VAL A 88 1.56 19.26 -16.76
N THR A 89 0.85 20.22 -17.32
CA THR A 89 -0.12 21.06 -16.63
C THR A 89 -1.22 20.18 -16.03
N GLY A 90 -1.06 19.73 -14.80
CA GLY A 90 -2.13 19.22 -13.92
C GLY A 90 -2.99 18.06 -14.42
N GLY A 91 -2.67 17.42 -15.56
CA GLY A 91 -3.55 16.49 -16.28
C GLY A 91 -2.97 15.10 -16.52
N SER A 92 -1.75 14.78 -16.05
CA SER A 92 -1.32 13.38 -16.07
C SER A 92 -2.19 12.57 -15.13
N LYS A 93 -2.50 11.33 -15.55
CA LYS A 93 -3.29 10.39 -14.76
C LYS A 93 -2.72 10.19 -13.35
N GLU A 94 -1.39 10.28 -13.23
CA GLU A 94 -0.65 10.13 -11.98
C GLU A 94 -0.88 11.31 -11.01
N VAL A 95 -0.82 12.55 -11.51
CA VAL A 95 -1.09 13.75 -10.69
C VAL A 95 -2.54 13.77 -10.21
N ASN A 96 -3.48 13.38 -11.09
CA ASN A 96 -4.88 13.27 -10.70
C ASN A 96 -5.10 12.15 -9.67
N ALA A 97 -4.46 10.99 -9.83
CA ALA A 97 -4.52 9.91 -8.86
C ALA A 97 -3.97 10.34 -7.47
N LEU A 98 -2.91 11.14 -7.44
CA LEU A 98 -2.37 11.70 -6.18
C LEU A 98 -3.32 12.71 -5.53
N LYS A 99 -3.94 13.60 -6.32
CA LYS A 99 -4.97 14.53 -5.81
C LYS A 99 -6.18 13.77 -5.28
N ASP A 100 -6.62 12.75 -6.00
CA ASP A 100 -7.74 11.88 -5.62
C ASP A 100 -7.44 11.12 -4.32
N MET A 101 -6.22 10.61 -4.18
CA MET A 101 -5.75 9.97 -2.95
C MET A 101 -5.72 10.96 -1.79
N LYS A 102 -5.19 12.17 -2.02
CA LYS A 102 -5.16 13.26 -1.03
C LYS A 102 -6.56 13.59 -0.52
N GLY A 103 -7.51 13.86 -1.43
CA GLY A 103 -8.89 14.18 -1.03
C GLY A 103 -9.57 13.05 -0.25
N THR A 104 -9.27 11.79 -0.60
CA THR A 104 -9.79 10.63 0.14
C THR A 104 -9.19 10.56 1.55
N LEU A 105 -7.89 10.80 1.69
CA LEU A 105 -7.20 10.80 2.98
C LEU A 105 -7.65 11.96 3.86
N GLU A 106 -7.90 13.13 3.29
CA GLU A 106 -8.46 14.28 4.00
C GLU A 106 -9.86 13.97 4.54
N ALA A 107 -10.73 13.38 3.72
CA ALA A 107 -12.06 12.94 4.16
C ALA A 107 -11.98 11.89 5.29
N ILE A 108 -11.07 10.92 5.19
CA ILE A 108 -10.83 9.93 6.25
C ILE A 108 -10.35 10.62 7.53
N HIS A 109 -9.37 11.51 7.42
CA HIS A 109 -8.78 12.22 8.56
C HIS A 109 -9.80 13.14 9.23
N GLU A 110 -10.72 13.76 8.48
CA GLU A 110 -11.75 14.62 9.07
C GLU A 110 -12.77 13.83 9.90
N VAL A 111 -13.15 12.62 9.45
CA VAL A 111 -14.12 11.77 10.17
C VAL A 111 -13.49 11.08 11.38
N VAL A 112 -12.26 10.58 11.21
CA VAL A 112 -11.65 9.62 12.14
C VAL A 112 -10.52 10.26 12.96
N GLY A 113 -10.00 11.40 12.54
CA GLY A 113 -8.86 12.08 13.15
C GLY A 113 -7.64 11.17 13.20
N ASN A 114 -7.11 11.00 14.42
CA ASN A 114 -5.96 10.13 14.71
C ASN A 114 -6.35 8.72 15.19
N LYS A 115 -7.64 8.32 15.14
CA LYS A 115 -8.03 6.97 15.57
C LYS A 115 -7.44 5.91 14.64
N SER A 116 -7.37 4.67 15.15
CA SER A 116 -6.89 3.53 14.38
C SER A 116 -7.87 3.16 13.26
N LEU A 117 -7.38 3.15 12.02
CA LEU A 117 -8.15 2.76 10.83
C LEU A 117 -8.48 1.26 10.77
N THR A 118 -8.04 0.45 11.74
CA THR A 118 -8.32 -1.00 11.79
C THR A 118 -9.76 -1.32 12.17
N LYS A 119 -10.43 -0.41 12.89
CA LYS A 119 -11.78 -0.62 13.43
C LYS A 119 -12.71 0.54 13.11
N LEU A 120 -12.89 0.81 11.81
CA LEU A 120 -13.87 1.81 11.38
C LEU A 120 -15.29 1.30 11.63
N GLU A 121 -16.07 2.09 12.38
CA GLU A 121 -17.47 1.80 12.62
C GLU A 121 -18.30 1.99 11.33
N ARG A 122 -19.49 1.37 11.29
CA ARG A 122 -20.40 1.51 10.14
C ARG A 122 -20.74 2.98 9.87
N ARG A 123 -20.96 3.77 10.93
CA ARG A 123 -21.24 5.21 10.84
C ARG A 123 -20.07 5.98 10.23
N GLU A 124 -18.85 5.71 10.69
CA GLU A 124 -17.64 6.36 10.18
C GLU A 124 -17.44 6.03 8.70
N LYS A 125 -17.62 4.78 8.28
CA LYS A 125 -17.54 4.37 6.86
C LYS A 125 -18.53 5.14 5.99
N LEU A 126 -19.78 5.26 6.42
CA LEU A 126 -20.81 6.01 5.69
C LEU A 126 -20.48 7.51 5.58
N MET A 127 -19.95 8.10 6.65
CA MET A 127 -19.53 9.50 6.64
C MET A 127 -18.35 9.73 5.70
N ILE A 128 -17.38 8.80 5.67
CA ILE A 128 -16.24 8.89 4.75
C ILE A 128 -16.71 8.77 3.30
N THR A 129 -17.58 7.80 2.96
CA THR A 129 -18.12 7.67 1.60
C THR A 129 -18.90 8.91 1.17
N ALA A 130 -19.68 9.51 2.07
CA ALA A 130 -20.44 10.71 1.78
C ALA A 130 -19.55 11.94 1.54
N LYS A 131 -18.45 12.06 2.30
CA LYS A 131 -17.50 13.18 2.17
C LYS A 131 -16.56 13.04 0.97
N SER A 132 -16.06 11.84 0.71
CA SER A 132 -15.12 11.60 -0.38
C SER A 132 -15.79 11.48 -1.74
N GLY A 133 -17.10 11.20 -1.78
CA GLY A 133 -17.83 10.87 -3.00
C GLY A 133 -17.44 9.52 -3.61
N LYS A 134 -16.66 8.70 -2.88
CA LYS A 134 -16.08 7.44 -3.36
C LYS A 134 -16.72 6.22 -2.73
N GLY A 135 -16.66 5.11 -3.46
CA GLY A 135 -17.08 3.81 -2.96
C GLY A 135 -16.17 3.31 -1.83
N MET A 136 -16.73 2.47 -0.95
CA MET A 136 -15.96 1.78 0.09
C MET A 136 -14.76 0.97 -0.44
N PRO A 137 -14.82 0.33 -1.63
CA PRO A 137 -13.65 -0.35 -2.21
C PRO A 137 -12.46 0.57 -2.42
N GLU A 138 -12.67 1.74 -3.04
CA GLU A 138 -11.61 2.73 -3.30
C GLU A 138 -11.04 3.31 -2.00
N ILE A 139 -11.92 3.59 -1.03
CA ILE A 139 -11.51 4.04 0.30
C ILE A 139 -10.63 2.98 0.98
N ASN A 140 -11.00 1.70 0.86
CA ASN A 140 -10.19 0.61 1.42
C ASN A 140 -8.81 0.53 0.75
N GLU A 141 -8.71 0.74 -0.56
CA GLU A 141 -7.40 0.77 -1.25
C GLU A 141 -6.50 1.89 -0.72
N VAL A 142 -7.06 3.06 -0.44
CA VAL A 142 -6.34 4.19 0.17
C VAL A 142 -5.92 3.86 1.61
N ILE A 143 -6.81 3.27 2.41
CA ILE A 143 -6.51 2.82 3.77
C ILE A 143 -5.38 1.78 3.77
N GLU A 144 -5.44 0.81 2.86
CA GLU A 144 -4.40 -0.21 2.70
C GLU A 144 -3.07 0.42 2.28
N SER A 145 -3.09 1.43 1.41
CA SER A 145 -1.89 2.18 1.03
C SER A 145 -1.24 2.87 2.23
N PHE A 146 -2.04 3.51 3.08
CA PHE A 146 -1.55 4.08 4.33
C PHE A 146 -0.99 3.02 5.29
N ARG A 147 -1.68 1.88 5.44
CA ARG A 147 -1.22 0.77 6.31
C ARG A 147 0.11 0.17 5.83
N ARG A 148 0.27 -0.01 4.52
CA ARG A 148 1.52 -0.49 3.92
C ARG A 148 2.67 0.46 4.25
N MET A 149 2.48 1.76 4.05
CA MET A 149 3.51 2.76 4.33
C MET A 149 3.83 2.85 5.83
N LYS A 150 2.82 2.79 6.69
CA LYS A 150 3.02 2.77 8.15
C LYS A 150 3.81 1.53 8.60
N THR A 151 3.55 0.38 7.99
CA THR A 151 4.26 -0.87 8.29
C THR A 151 5.72 -0.77 7.85
N MET A 152 5.96 -0.25 6.64
CA MET A 152 7.29 0.01 6.10
C MET A 152 8.10 0.95 7.02
N HIS A 153 7.49 2.07 7.43
CA HIS A 153 8.08 3.03 8.39
C HIS A 153 8.46 2.37 9.72
N SER A 154 7.54 1.61 10.31
CA SER A 154 7.79 0.90 11.57
C SER A 154 8.89 -0.15 11.43
N TRP A 155 8.92 -0.88 10.31
CA TRP A 155 9.93 -1.89 10.03
C TRP A 155 11.32 -1.27 9.89
N MET A 156 11.47 -0.21 9.09
CA MET A 156 12.75 0.48 8.93
C MET A 156 13.29 1.05 10.24
N LYS A 157 12.42 1.66 11.06
CA LYS A 157 12.82 2.13 12.39
C LYS A 157 13.27 0.99 13.30
N GLY A 158 12.54 -0.13 13.29
CA GLY A 158 12.92 -1.32 14.04
C GLY A 158 14.27 -1.89 13.58
N ARG A 159 14.53 -1.88 12.27
CA ARG A 159 15.77 -2.37 11.66
C ARG A 159 16.97 -1.50 12.03
N LYS A 160 16.83 -0.17 11.92
CA LYS A 160 17.84 0.81 12.38
C LYS A 160 18.13 0.67 13.88
N ALA A 161 17.10 0.48 14.70
CA ALA A 161 17.27 0.31 16.15
C ALA A 161 18.02 -0.98 16.53
N ARG A 162 17.96 -2.03 15.69
CA ARG A 162 18.71 -3.28 15.90
C ARG A 162 20.13 -3.26 15.35
N GLY A 163 20.49 -2.24 14.58
CA GLY A 163 21.76 -2.19 13.85
C GLY A 163 21.82 -3.13 12.64
N ASP A 164 20.66 -3.56 12.14
CA ASP A 164 20.57 -4.40 10.94
C ASP A 164 20.91 -3.59 9.68
N ARG A 165 21.42 -4.26 8.65
CA ARG A 165 21.69 -3.65 7.33
C ARG A 165 20.43 -3.01 6.76
N MET A 166 20.48 -1.72 6.44
CA MET A 166 19.42 -1.01 5.73
C MET A 166 19.41 -1.41 4.24
N PRO A 167 18.24 -1.48 3.60
CA PRO A 167 18.15 -1.72 2.16
C PRO A 167 18.74 -0.55 1.39
N SER A 168 19.34 -0.85 0.24
CA SER A 168 20.01 0.12 -0.64
C SER A 168 19.08 0.62 -1.75
N ASN A 169 18.05 -0.16 -2.07
CA ASN A 169 17.05 0.13 -3.09
C ASN A 169 15.68 -0.45 -2.67
N GLN A 170 14.64 -0.13 -3.46
CA GLN A 170 13.26 -0.52 -3.17
C GLN A 170 13.04 -2.04 -3.24
N ASP A 171 13.65 -2.72 -4.21
CA ASP A 171 13.49 -4.16 -4.40
C ASP A 171 14.10 -4.94 -3.22
N GLU A 172 15.29 -4.55 -2.79
CA GLU A 172 15.97 -5.07 -1.61
C GLU A 172 15.15 -4.80 -0.35
N ALA A 173 14.52 -3.61 -0.24
CA ALA A 173 13.63 -3.31 0.88
C ALA A 173 12.43 -4.26 0.93
N GLN A 174 11.82 -4.53 -0.21
CA GLN A 174 10.69 -5.44 -0.31
C GLN A 174 11.08 -6.88 0.07
N GLU A 175 12.20 -7.38 -0.47
CA GLU A 175 12.70 -8.72 -0.17
C GLU A 175 13.07 -8.86 1.31
N MET A 176 13.80 -7.89 1.87
CA MET A 176 14.17 -7.90 3.28
C MET A 176 12.95 -7.82 4.19
N MET A 177 11.94 -7.01 3.83
CA MET A 177 10.70 -6.92 4.60
C MET A 177 9.92 -8.23 4.56
N MET A 178 9.82 -8.90 3.40
CA MET A 178 9.18 -10.22 3.31
C MET A 178 9.90 -11.28 4.15
N ASN A 179 11.23 -11.28 4.11
CA ASN A 179 12.06 -12.17 4.92
C ASN A 179 11.92 -11.89 6.42
N ASP A 180 11.92 -10.63 6.83
CA ASP A 180 11.71 -10.23 8.22
C ASP A 180 10.28 -10.52 8.69
N MET A 181 9.28 -10.41 7.81
CA MET A 181 7.89 -10.78 8.10
C MET A 181 7.76 -12.28 8.36
N LYS A 182 8.41 -13.11 7.55
CA LYS A 182 8.49 -14.57 7.78
C LYS A 182 9.17 -14.90 9.11
N LYS A 183 10.11 -14.06 9.56
CA LYS A 183 10.80 -14.19 10.86
C LYS A 183 10.03 -13.57 12.05
N GLY A 184 8.85 -12.98 11.82
CA GLY A 184 8.08 -12.29 12.87
C GLY A 184 8.71 -10.98 13.36
N LEU A 185 9.61 -10.39 12.56
CA LEU A 185 10.27 -9.11 12.84
C LEU A 185 9.52 -7.91 12.24
N VAL A 186 8.61 -8.16 11.29
CA VAL A 186 7.62 -7.19 10.77
C VAL A 186 6.28 -7.51 11.40
N GLY A 187 5.94 -6.75 12.43
CA GLY A 187 4.77 -6.98 13.28
C GLY A 187 4.94 -6.13 14.52
N GLY A 188 4.38 -4.92 14.46
CA GLY A 188 4.55 -3.89 15.47
C GLY A 188 4.21 -4.38 16.87
N GLY A 189 4.79 -3.72 17.88
CA GLY A 189 4.66 -4.05 19.31
C GLY A 189 3.23 -4.22 19.87
N GLU A 190 2.18 -4.09 19.08
CA GLU A 190 0.81 -4.49 19.43
C GLU A 190 0.66 -6.01 19.53
N GLU A 191 1.28 -6.80 18.64
CA GLU A 191 1.19 -8.27 18.69
C GLU A 191 2.01 -8.82 19.87
N LYS A 192 3.22 -8.29 20.10
CA LYS A 192 4.01 -8.58 21.31
C LYS A 192 3.29 -8.14 22.58
N SER A 193 2.69 -6.94 22.60
CA SER A 193 1.91 -6.45 23.76
C SER A 193 0.67 -7.30 24.03
N MET A 194 0.00 -7.78 22.99
CA MET A 194 -1.15 -8.67 23.12
C MET A 194 -0.71 -10.06 23.60
N MET A 195 0.40 -10.58 23.09
CA MET A 195 0.99 -11.85 23.51
C MET A 195 1.51 -11.79 24.95
N ASP A 196 2.13 -10.68 25.37
CA ASP A 196 2.54 -10.44 26.76
C ASP A 196 1.34 -10.30 27.71
N LYS A 197 0.26 -9.65 27.27
CA LYS A 197 -1.00 -9.57 28.05
C LYS A 197 -1.66 -10.94 28.20
N VAL A 198 -1.66 -11.75 27.15
CA VAL A 198 -2.18 -13.13 27.17
C VAL A 198 -1.33 -14.01 28.09
N LYS A 199 0.00 -13.91 28.00
CA LYS A 199 0.95 -14.66 28.84
C LYS A 199 0.84 -14.27 30.32
N ARG A 200 0.67 -12.98 30.64
CA ARG A 200 0.39 -12.52 32.01
C ARG A 200 -0.93 -13.03 32.56
N ARG A 201 -1.97 -13.14 31.71
CA ARG A 201 -3.28 -13.70 32.12
C ARG A 201 -3.21 -15.20 32.38
N SER A 202 -2.47 -15.96 31.57
CA SER A 202 -2.33 -17.41 31.80
C SER A 202 -1.56 -17.71 33.09
N MET A 203 -0.48 -16.97 33.39
CA MET A 203 0.28 -17.15 34.64
C MET A 203 -0.54 -16.83 35.90
N ARG A 204 -1.39 -15.79 35.89
CA ARG A 204 -2.27 -15.47 37.04
C ARG A 204 -3.33 -16.53 37.29
N ARG A 205 -3.67 -17.35 36.29
CA ARG A 205 -4.60 -18.48 36.42
C ARG A 205 -3.91 -19.73 36.96
N ALA A 206 -2.64 -19.95 36.62
CA ALA A 206 -1.87 -21.10 37.06
C ALA A 206 -1.38 -21.01 38.52
N GLY A 207 -1.17 -19.80 39.06
CA GLY A 207 -0.75 -19.59 40.45
C GLY A 207 -1.89 -19.56 41.48
N ARG A 208 -3.09 -20.06 41.13
CA ARG A 208 -4.30 -19.98 41.98
C ARG A 208 -4.99 -21.35 42.16
N SER A 209 -4.27 -22.43 41.83
CA SER A 209 -4.64 -23.82 42.14
C SER A 209 -3.76 -24.36 43.23
#